data_AF-A0A661SK12-F1
#
_entry.id   AF-A0A661SK12-F1
#
_cell.length_a   1.000
_cell.length_b   1.000
_cell.length_c   1.000
_cell.angle_alpha   90.00
_cell.angle_beta   90.00
_cell.angle_gamma   90.00
#
_symmetry.space_group_name_H-M   'P 1'
#
loop_
_entity.id
_entity.type
_entity.pdbx_description
1 polymer ?
#
loop_
_entity_poly.entity_id
_entity_poly.type
_entity_poly.pdbx_seq_one_letter_code
_entity_poly.pdbx_strand_id
1 'polypeptide(L)'
;MLDVGCWMLDAGCWMLDAGCWMLDAGCWMLDAGCWMLSNLFRVVCSAFVMLFIFMIPDLAEAADVRAHVDRTSVALGESLQLTVSVSGDGGNVDISPIHRGGKFKVLSRGTSTSVQIVNGRMNREVSYDYTLIPLREGNFSIPPLTVSSDGKTYRTQKIIIQVSKRAQSNADNRDVFVEARVSDRTPYEGQQLVYTFRLYNAVEIANDAKLQQPEFTGFTAKQIGDNKSYKSVVSGREYNINELSYLLVPLDAGKKIIDPAILECSIVRRSQRRNTLDFFFRRGDLQHRMFRTNPLTVDVKPLPAYNSEVKFSGLVGKFSISGELEAETLKKGDSTTLSVVIQGKGNIMDAEEPEISVPEEAFKVYKDNPEEEIQLSRSGYRGKKIFRIALVPIKEGNYSLGPIRFSYFDISKGRYETLSTRAFSLLVNPSEEKDEPEVFSAPSQNGQSLKKKVQFTGRDILPLKEELDALESRNSLSPISFIFFLMIPALLYPAARAVLMFTWKSDDPASVMAQRAEKALKDASTLEASGEEFLSCLYRALVSAIFSNAGTKGESLTYSEAEKILRSNGYSEGIAIQAAKLLEKIESAQYSGLGTDRAFRENILSETQQMVRQLGGRG
;
A
#
# COMPACT_ATOMS: atom_id res chain seq x y z
N MET A 1 -13.48 85.07 58.53
CA MET A 1 -14.84 84.59 58.26
C MET A 1 -14.88 84.18 56.80
N LEU A 2 -15.04 82.86 56.57
CA LEU A 2 -15.53 82.12 55.39
C LEU A 2 -15.24 82.70 53.97
N ASP A 3 -14.76 81.96 52.97
CA ASP A 3 -14.70 80.51 52.84
C ASP A 3 -13.63 80.06 51.82
N VAL A 4 -13.21 78.83 52.04
CA VAL A 4 -12.24 78.05 51.27
C VAL A 4 -12.94 77.38 50.08
N GLY A 5 -12.25 77.27 48.94
CA GLY A 5 -12.68 76.42 47.84
C GLY A 5 -11.54 76.08 46.88
N CYS A 6 -10.76 75.04 47.19
CA CYS A 6 -9.91 74.37 46.21
C CYS A 6 -10.73 73.27 45.52
N TRP A 7 -10.75 73.28 44.19
CA TRP A 7 -11.38 72.22 43.39
C TRP A 7 -10.36 71.12 43.11
N MET A 8 -10.74 69.88 43.43
CA MET A 8 -10.01 68.66 43.09
C MET A 8 -10.75 68.02 41.92
N LEU A 9 -10.10 67.99 40.74
CA LEU A 9 -10.60 67.26 39.58
C LEU A 9 -9.97 65.86 39.60
N ASP A 10 -10.80 64.85 39.80
CA ASP A 10 -10.44 63.44 39.76
C ASP A 10 -10.09 62.97 38.34
N ALA A 11 -9.24 61.95 38.28
CA ALA A 11 -8.85 61.28 37.05
C ALA A 11 -10.05 60.52 36.44
N GLY A 12 -10.62 61.08 35.36
CA GLY A 12 -11.64 60.44 34.54
C GLY A 12 -11.23 60.39 33.06
N CYS A 13 -11.77 59.43 32.32
CA CYS A 13 -11.68 59.37 30.87
C CYS A 13 -12.61 60.41 30.24
N TRP A 14 -12.06 61.32 29.43
CA TRP A 14 -12.85 62.34 28.73
C TRP A 14 -13.06 61.93 27.28
N MET A 15 -14.31 62.03 26.82
CA MET A 15 -14.72 61.86 25.44
C MET A 15 -14.63 63.24 24.77
N LEU A 16 -13.69 63.40 23.83
CA LEU A 16 -13.54 64.64 23.07
C LEU A 16 -14.40 64.55 21.80
N ASP A 17 -15.50 65.31 21.80
CA ASP A 17 -16.32 65.54 20.62
C ASP A 17 -15.67 66.55 19.67
N ALA A 18 -15.90 66.36 18.37
CA ALA A 18 -15.28 67.11 17.30
C ALA A 18 -15.70 68.59 17.30
N GLY A 19 -14.73 69.51 17.40
CA GLY A 19 -14.94 70.94 17.22
C GLY A 19 -13.66 71.65 16.80
N CYS A 20 -13.69 72.30 15.65
CA CYS A 20 -12.63 73.18 15.18
C CYS A 20 -12.66 74.49 15.98
N TRP A 21 -11.57 74.81 16.68
CA TRP A 21 -11.38 76.13 17.30
C TRP A 21 -10.22 76.86 16.62
N MET A 22 -10.51 78.12 16.33
CA MET A 22 -9.74 79.07 15.54
C MET A 22 -8.55 79.57 16.37
N LEU A 23 -7.34 79.35 15.89
CA LEU A 23 -6.11 79.91 16.46
C LEU A 23 -6.06 81.41 16.16
N ASP A 24 -5.95 82.22 17.21
CA ASP A 24 -5.49 83.60 17.07
C ASP A 24 -4.25 83.84 17.94
N ALA A 25 -3.32 84.58 17.36
CA ALA A 25 -1.92 84.65 17.76
C ALA A 25 -1.70 85.53 19.00
N GLY A 26 -0.91 85.04 19.95
CA GLY A 26 -0.43 85.82 21.08
C GLY A 26 0.87 85.27 21.66
N CYS A 27 1.97 85.96 21.40
CA CYS A 27 3.30 85.67 21.95
C CYS A 27 3.35 85.93 23.46
N TRP A 28 3.88 84.98 24.22
CA TRP A 28 4.39 85.22 25.58
C TRP A 28 5.84 84.75 25.64
N MET A 29 6.70 85.66 26.11
CA MET A 29 8.11 85.45 26.41
C MET A 29 8.24 85.53 27.93
N LEU A 30 8.81 84.51 28.57
CA LEU A 30 9.28 84.64 29.96
C LEU A 30 10.49 83.74 30.21
N ASP A 31 11.50 84.42 30.73
CA ASP A 31 12.86 84.01 30.98
C ASP A 31 13.04 82.90 32.02
N ALA A 32 14.21 82.28 31.87
CA ALA A 32 14.87 81.26 32.67
C ALA A 32 14.71 81.33 34.20
N GLY A 33 14.41 80.17 34.78
CA GLY A 33 14.61 79.85 36.20
C GLY A 33 15.17 78.43 36.36
N CYS A 34 16.39 78.33 36.88
CA CYS A 34 17.20 77.12 37.04
C CYS A 34 16.58 76.04 37.93
N TRP A 35 15.84 75.09 37.36
CA TRP A 35 15.48 73.81 38.00
C TRP A 35 15.59 72.67 36.98
N MET A 36 16.78 72.41 36.44
CA MET A 36 16.93 71.31 35.46
C MET A 36 18.30 70.63 35.45
N LEU A 37 18.96 70.46 36.60
CA LEU A 37 20.19 69.64 36.67
C LEU A 37 20.10 68.39 37.55
N SER A 38 19.02 68.17 38.33
CA SER A 38 18.82 66.90 39.06
C SER A 38 17.98 65.89 38.28
N ASN A 39 16.99 66.36 37.52
CA ASN A 39 16.13 65.49 36.70
C ASN A 39 16.79 65.07 35.39
N LEU A 40 17.68 65.87 34.80
CA LEU A 40 18.37 65.49 33.57
C LEU A 40 19.35 64.33 33.83
N PHE A 41 20.09 64.37 34.95
CA PHE A 41 21.00 63.27 35.32
C PHE A 41 20.23 61.99 35.69
N ARG A 42 19.08 62.11 36.37
CA ARG A 42 18.21 60.96 36.68
C ARG A 42 17.53 60.37 35.46
N VAL A 43 17.08 61.20 34.52
CA VAL A 43 16.45 60.74 33.26
C VAL A 43 17.50 60.16 32.32
N VAL A 44 18.69 60.75 32.22
CA VAL A 44 19.79 60.22 31.41
C VAL A 44 20.36 58.93 32.01
N CYS A 45 20.50 58.82 33.33
CA CYS A 45 20.89 57.56 33.98
C CYS A 45 19.79 56.49 33.89
N SER A 46 18.51 56.82 34.07
CA SER A 46 17.42 55.86 33.86
C SER A 46 17.29 55.44 32.39
N ALA A 47 17.53 56.35 31.44
CA ALA A 47 17.57 56.01 30.02
C ALA A 47 18.77 55.13 29.68
N PHE A 48 19.96 55.38 30.25
CA PHE A 48 21.14 54.51 30.08
C PHE A 48 20.95 53.14 30.74
N VAL A 49 20.30 53.07 31.90
CA VAL A 49 19.97 51.80 32.58
C VAL A 49 18.90 51.03 31.82
N MET A 50 17.86 51.69 31.27
CA MET A 50 16.90 51.03 30.36
C MET A 50 17.55 50.57 29.05
N LEU A 51 18.49 51.34 28.49
CA LEU A 51 19.25 50.96 27.29
C LEU A 51 20.20 49.77 27.58
N PHE A 52 20.76 49.68 28.79
CA PHE A 52 21.57 48.55 29.23
C PHE A 52 20.73 47.30 29.54
N ILE A 53 19.50 47.46 30.04
CA ILE A 53 18.56 46.35 30.27
C ILE A 53 18.05 45.76 28.93
N PHE A 54 18.00 46.55 27.86
CA PHE A 54 17.72 46.08 26.49
C PHE A 54 18.95 45.49 25.76
N MET A 55 20.14 45.60 26.35
CA MET A 55 21.41 45.05 25.85
C MET A 55 21.89 43.86 26.68
N ILE A 56 20.99 43.15 27.34
CA ILE A 56 21.30 41.81 27.86
C ILE A 56 21.32 40.88 26.63
N PRO A 57 22.48 40.31 26.22
CA PRO A 57 22.47 39.32 25.18
C PRO A 57 21.59 38.16 25.66
N ASP A 58 20.60 37.78 24.84
CA ASP A 58 19.83 36.56 25.04
C ASP A 58 20.84 35.44 25.34
N LEU A 59 20.81 34.90 26.56
CA LEU A 59 21.40 33.60 26.80
C LEU A 59 20.55 32.63 26.00
N ALA A 60 20.97 32.36 24.76
CA ALA A 60 20.37 31.36 23.90
C ALA A 60 20.20 30.07 24.73
N GLU A 61 18.94 29.69 24.93
CA GLU A 61 18.57 28.44 25.59
C GLU A 61 19.30 27.34 24.82
N ALA A 62 20.17 26.59 25.50
CA ALA A 62 20.97 25.56 24.85
C ALA A 62 20.01 24.56 24.20
N ALA A 63 20.19 24.29 22.90
CA ALA A 63 19.37 23.31 22.20
C ALA A 63 19.51 21.95 22.93
N ASP A 64 18.41 21.45 23.48
CA ASP A 64 18.40 20.16 24.15
C ASP A 64 18.28 19.05 23.09
N VAL A 65 19.15 18.05 23.19
CA VAL A 65 19.23 16.95 22.23
C VAL A 65 19.10 15.64 22.98
N ARG A 66 18.02 14.92 22.71
CA ARG A 66 17.70 13.66 23.36
C ARG A 66 17.54 12.56 22.33
N ALA A 67 17.95 11.35 22.69
CA ALA A 67 17.67 10.16 21.90
C ALA A 67 16.94 9.15 22.78
N HIS A 68 15.88 8.56 22.24
CA HIS A 68 15.13 7.52 22.91
C HIS A 68 14.82 6.38 21.95
N VAL A 69 14.62 5.19 22.50
CA VAL A 69 14.21 4.00 21.76
C VAL A 69 12.89 3.50 22.29
N ASP A 70 11.99 3.07 21.42
CA ASP A 70 10.68 2.52 21.83
C ASP A 70 10.80 1.31 22.76
N ARG A 71 11.88 0.53 22.63
CA ARG A 71 12.22 -0.59 23.50
C ARG A 71 13.74 -0.79 23.62
N THR A 72 14.18 -1.24 24.79
CA THR A 72 15.58 -1.57 25.08
C THR A 72 15.88 -3.08 25.04
N SER A 73 14.85 -3.91 24.86
CA SER A 73 14.96 -5.35 24.67
C SER A 73 14.21 -5.76 23.39
N VAL A 74 14.89 -6.46 22.49
CA VAL A 74 14.40 -6.79 21.14
C VAL A 74 14.89 -8.18 20.72
N ALA A 75 14.07 -8.96 20.02
CA ALA A 75 14.53 -10.24 19.49
C ALA A 75 15.35 -10.08 18.20
N LEU A 76 16.23 -11.03 17.90
CA LEU A 76 16.95 -11.08 16.63
C LEU A 76 15.95 -11.16 15.45
N GLY A 77 15.92 -10.14 14.60
CA GLY A 77 14.98 -10.01 13.48
C GLY A 77 13.79 -9.08 13.73
N GLU A 78 13.55 -8.65 14.96
CA GLU A 78 12.64 -7.54 15.24
C GLU A 78 13.34 -6.19 15.02
N SER A 79 12.57 -5.13 14.79
CA SER A 79 13.08 -3.77 14.68
C SER A 79 12.73 -2.97 15.94
N LEU A 80 13.56 -1.97 16.24
CA LEU A 80 13.26 -0.95 17.25
C LEU A 80 13.34 0.44 16.61
N GLN A 81 12.56 1.37 17.13
CA GLN A 81 12.51 2.74 16.65
C GLN A 81 13.40 3.61 17.54
N LEU A 82 14.40 4.25 16.94
CA LEU A 82 15.22 5.28 17.55
C LEU A 82 14.68 6.64 17.10
N THR A 83 14.29 7.46 18.05
CA THR A 83 13.88 8.84 17.82
C THR A 83 14.92 9.76 18.44
N VAL A 84 15.45 10.69 17.64
CA VAL A 84 16.37 11.75 18.08
C VAL A 84 15.63 13.07 18.03
N SER A 85 15.37 13.67 19.19
CA SER A 85 14.65 14.93 19.34
C SER A 85 15.63 16.07 19.59
N VAL A 86 15.44 17.17 18.87
CA VAL A 86 16.28 18.38 18.89
C VAL A 86 15.37 19.58 19.13
N SER A 87 15.57 20.30 20.24
CA SER A 87 14.89 21.57 20.48
C SER A 87 15.43 22.67 19.56
N GLY A 88 14.56 23.49 18.98
CA GLY A 88 14.91 24.58 18.06
C GLY A 88 14.71 24.24 16.58
N ASP A 89 15.56 24.81 15.71
CA ASP A 89 15.39 24.74 14.26
C ASP A 89 15.79 23.40 13.62
N GLY A 90 16.13 22.40 14.45
CA GLY A 90 16.61 21.10 14.01
C GLY A 90 18.09 21.12 13.64
N GLY A 91 18.57 20.09 12.96
CA GLY A 91 19.98 19.98 12.60
C GLY A 91 20.30 18.77 11.74
N ASN A 92 21.58 18.41 11.65
CA ASN A 92 22.00 17.17 11.03
C ASN A 92 22.44 16.17 12.10
N VAL A 93 21.83 14.98 12.10
CA VAL A 93 22.14 13.89 13.02
C VAL A 93 23.12 12.94 12.35
N ASP A 94 24.34 12.87 12.88
CA ASP A 94 25.36 11.93 12.40
C ASP A 94 25.09 10.52 12.94
N ILE A 95 24.58 9.65 12.04
CA ILE A 95 24.35 8.22 12.30
C ILE A 95 25.55 7.32 11.95
N SER A 96 26.66 7.88 11.43
CA SER A 96 27.89 7.14 11.12
C SER A 96 28.44 6.30 12.29
N PRO A 97 28.33 6.74 13.56
CA PRO A 97 28.72 5.91 14.70
C PRO A 97 27.94 4.59 14.82
N ILE A 98 26.66 4.55 14.41
CA ILE A 98 25.84 3.33 14.43
C ILE A 98 26.29 2.39 13.30
N HIS A 99 26.51 2.93 12.10
CA HIS A 99 26.96 2.18 10.94
C HIS A 99 28.35 1.56 11.13
N ARG A 100 29.32 2.32 11.66
CA ARG A 100 30.68 1.83 11.97
C ARG A 100 30.69 0.67 12.95
N GLY A 101 29.67 0.57 13.81
CA GLY A 101 29.53 -0.54 14.75
C GLY A 101 29.17 -1.88 14.10
N GLY A 102 28.64 -1.88 12.87
CA GLY A 102 28.28 -3.09 12.11
C GLY A 102 27.23 -3.99 12.77
N LYS A 103 26.58 -3.52 13.84
CA LYS A 103 25.65 -4.30 14.69
C LYS A 103 24.19 -4.11 14.28
N PHE A 104 23.87 -2.99 13.64
CA PHE A 104 22.52 -2.62 13.24
C PHE A 104 22.48 -2.22 11.77
N LYS A 105 21.43 -2.66 11.06
CA LYS A 105 20.99 -2.05 9.79
C LYS A 105 20.07 -0.87 10.14
N VAL A 106 20.40 0.31 9.65
CA VAL A 106 19.66 1.56 9.93
C VAL A 106 18.83 1.92 8.71
N LEU A 107 17.53 2.17 8.90
CA LEU A 107 16.61 2.68 7.88
C LEU A 107 16.06 4.03 8.35
N SER A 108 16.20 5.09 7.55
CA SER A 108 15.60 6.40 7.86
C SER A 108 14.10 6.36 7.59
N ARG A 109 13.27 6.78 8.55
CA ARG A 109 11.80 6.82 8.41
C ARG A 109 11.24 8.21 8.16
N GLY A 110 12.01 9.26 8.44
CA GLY A 110 11.63 10.66 8.16
C GLY A 110 11.94 11.59 9.32
N THR A 111 11.47 12.83 9.20
CA THR A 111 11.61 13.89 10.20
C THR A 111 10.23 14.48 10.49
N SER A 112 9.94 14.73 11.77
CA SER A 112 8.71 15.40 12.23
C SER A 112 9.05 16.68 12.99
N THR A 113 8.24 17.71 12.82
CA THR A 113 8.42 19.01 13.50
C THR A 113 7.18 19.34 14.33
N SER A 114 7.38 19.62 15.61
CA SER A 114 6.35 20.04 16.56
C SER A 114 6.61 21.50 16.97
N VAL A 115 5.57 22.33 16.93
CA VAL A 115 5.62 23.74 17.37
C VAL A 115 4.58 23.95 18.45
N GLN A 116 5.01 24.38 19.63
CA GLN A 116 4.16 24.71 20.76
C GLN A 116 4.39 26.17 21.15
N ILE A 117 3.31 26.94 21.25
CA ILE A 117 3.38 28.34 21.70
C ILE A 117 2.83 28.40 23.12
N VAL A 118 3.69 28.69 24.10
CA VAL A 118 3.32 28.76 25.53
C VAL A 118 3.69 30.14 26.06
N ASN A 119 2.72 30.88 26.60
CA ASN A 119 2.91 32.24 27.14
C ASN A 119 3.63 33.21 26.18
N GLY A 120 3.31 33.16 24.89
CA GLY A 120 3.93 34.00 23.86
C GLY A 120 5.35 33.60 23.45
N ARG A 121 5.93 32.55 24.04
CA ARG A 121 7.20 31.94 23.62
C ARG A 121 6.93 30.76 22.69
N MET A 122 7.56 30.78 21.52
CA MET A 122 7.48 29.69 20.54
C MET A 122 8.55 28.65 20.87
N ASN A 123 8.12 27.47 21.31
CA ASN A 123 8.97 26.31 21.52
C ASN A 123 8.84 25.36 20.32
N ARG A 124 9.96 25.03 19.67
CA ARG A 124 10.00 24.18 18.48
C ARG A 124 10.82 22.93 18.80
N GLU A 125 10.37 21.76 18.34
CA GLU A 125 11.09 20.49 18.49
C GLU A 125 11.06 19.72 17.16
N VAL A 126 12.23 19.28 16.71
CA VAL A 126 12.38 18.47 15.49
C VAL A 126 12.83 17.06 15.90
N SER A 127 12.07 16.05 15.49
CA SER A 127 12.36 14.64 15.77
C SER A 127 12.74 13.89 14.50
N TYR A 128 13.85 13.16 14.56
CA TYR A 128 14.37 12.30 13.49
C TYR A 128 14.12 10.85 13.85
N ASP A 129 13.37 10.15 13.01
CA ASP A 129 12.97 8.76 13.26
C ASP A 129 13.80 7.79 12.42
N TYR A 130 14.42 6.84 13.10
CA TYR A 130 15.22 5.77 12.52
C TYR A 130 14.68 4.40 12.96
N THR A 131 14.64 3.44 12.04
CA THR A 131 14.42 2.04 12.37
C THR A 131 15.77 1.33 12.45
N LEU A 132 16.06 0.71 13.59
CA LEU A 132 17.26 -0.07 13.82
C LEU A 132 16.91 -1.55 13.83
N ILE A 133 17.60 -2.34 13.00
CA ILE A 133 17.43 -3.80 12.91
C ILE A 133 18.74 -4.46 13.37
N PRO A 134 18.74 -5.21 14.48
CA PRO A 134 19.92 -5.90 14.98
C PRO A 134 20.30 -7.07 14.06
N LEU A 135 21.60 -7.22 13.81
CA LEU A 135 22.14 -8.23 12.90
C LEU A 135 22.69 -9.48 13.61
N ARG A 136 22.96 -9.40 14.91
CA ARG A 136 23.52 -10.47 15.75
C ARG A 136 22.87 -10.46 17.14
N GLU A 137 23.06 -11.51 17.94
CA GLU A 137 22.59 -11.57 19.33
C GLU A 137 23.61 -10.97 20.31
N GLY A 138 23.13 -10.50 21.48
CA GLY A 138 23.98 -9.96 22.55
C GLY A 138 23.59 -8.55 23.01
N ASN A 139 24.38 -8.01 23.93
CA ASN A 139 24.19 -6.65 24.45
C ASN A 139 24.94 -5.65 23.57
N PHE A 140 24.20 -4.77 22.90
CA PHE A 140 24.77 -3.71 22.07
C PHE A 140 24.51 -2.35 22.68
N SER A 141 25.30 -1.38 22.25
CA SER A 141 25.07 0.01 22.63
C SER A 141 25.01 0.88 21.39
N ILE A 142 24.01 1.74 21.33
CA ILE A 142 23.96 2.89 20.44
C ILE A 142 24.88 3.95 21.07
N PRO A 143 26.02 4.28 20.43
CA PRO A 143 26.93 5.28 20.95
C PRO A 143 26.27 6.68 20.93
N PRO A 144 26.79 7.65 21.71
CA PRO A 144 26.41 9.05 21.59
C PRO A 144 26.44 9.52 20.14
N LEU A 145 25.30 10.03 19.67
CA LEU A 145 25.14 10.55 18.30
C LEU A 145 25.44 12.03 18.32
N THR A 146 26.16 12.49 17.30
CA THR A 146 26.53 13.89 17.17
C THR A 146 25.45 14.63 16.38
N VAL A 147 24.95 15.74 16.91
CA VAL A 147 23.94 16.57 16.25
C VAL A 147 24.51 17.97 16.06
N SER A 148 24.58 18.42 14.81
CA SER A 148 25.02 19.77 14.46
C SER A 148 23.80 20.65 14.23
N SER A 149 23.59 21.65 15.10
CA SER A 149 22.46 22.59 15.07
C SER A 149 22.97 23.99 15.42
N ASP A 150 22.62 25.00 14.63
CA ASP A 150 22.99 26.41 14.80
C ASP A 150 24.50 26.66 15.05
N GLY A 151 25.35 25.97 14.29
CA GLY A 151 26.81 26.10 14.38
C GLY A 151 27.43 25.50 15.66
N LYS A 152 26.63 24.92 16.55
CA LYS A 152 27.07 24.20 17.76
C LYS A 152 26.87 22.69 17.58
N THR A 153 27.71 21.92 18.26
CA THR A 153 27.68 20.45 18.20
C THR A 153 27.24 19.88 19.53
N TYR A 154 26.16 19.11 19.51
CA TYR A 154 25.56 18.44 20.66
C TYR A 154 25.75 16.93 20.56
N ARG A 155 25.63 16.22 21.69
CA ARG A 155 25.73 14.76 21.74
C ARG A 155 24.61 14.14 22.54
N THR A 156 24.01 13.09 22.00
CA THR A 156 23.00 12.29 22.72
C THR A 156 23.65 11.40 23.79
N GLN A 157 22.84 10.83 24.65
CA GLN A 157 23.29 9.82 25.61
C GLN A 157 23.45 8.44 24.95
N LYS A 158 24.32 7.61 25.54
CA LYS A 158 24.50 6.21 25.13
C LYS A 158 23.28 5.38 25.53
N ILE A 159 22.74 4.58 24.61
CA ILE A 159 21.59 3.70 24.85
C ILE A 159 22.05 2.24 24.77
N ILE A 160 21.67 1.40 25.73
CA ILE A 160 21.99 -0.03 25.75
C ILE A 160 20.78 -0.82 25.26
N ILE A 161 20.98 -1.72 24.31
CA ILE A 161 19.98 -2.59 23.69
C ILE A 161 20.37 -4.05 23.95
N GLN A 162 19.46 -4.81 24.53
CA GLN A 162 19.60 -6.26 24.72
C GLN A 162 18.94 -6.99 23.54
N VAL A 163 19.71 -7.80 22.82
CA VAL A 163 19.20 -8.61 21.69
C VAL A 163 19.22 -10.08 22.05
N SER A 164 18.03 -10.68 22.16
CA SER A 164 17.86 -12.09 22.48
C SER A 164 17.54 -12.94 21.25
N LYS A 165 17.88 -14.23 21.30
CA LYS A 165 17.54 -15.22 20.26
C LYS A 165 16.04 -15.56 20.18
N ARG A 166 15.28 -15.21 21.22
CA ARG A 166 13.86 -15.53 21.37
C ARG A 166 13.13 -14.27 21.81
N ALA A 167 12.16 -13.84 21.02
CA ALA A 167 11.12 -12.95 21.53
C ALA A 167 10.48 -13.65 22.73
N GLN A 168 10.47 -13.00 23.89
CA GLN A 168 9.62 -13.41 24.98
C GLN A 168 8.19 -13.19 24.51
N SER A 169 7.57 -14.22 23.92
CA SER A 169 6.15 -14.21 23.65
C SER A 169 5.57 -15.60 23.87
N ASN A 170 4.48 -15.64 24.65
CA ASN A 170 3.54 -16.74 24.71
C ASN A 170 3.30 -17.31 23.29
N ALA A 171 3.43 -18.62 23.16
CA ALA A 171 3.48 -19.31 21.88
C ALA A 171 2.13 -19.35 21.11
N ASP A 172 1.03 -18.91 21.72
CA ASP A 172 -0.32 -19.17 21.19
C ASP A 172 -0.97 -18.03 20.38
N ASN A 173 -0.29 -16.90 20.13
CA ASN A 173 -0.97 -15.82 19.40
C ASN A 173 -0.05 -14.89 18.57
N ARG A 174 0.59 -15.43 17.52
CA ARG A 174 1.40 -14.62 16.58
C ARG A 174 0.52 -14.08 15.45
N ASP A 175 0.47 -12.76 15.27
CA ASP A 175 -0.31 -12.13 14.19
C ASP A 175 0.21 -12.47 12.79
N VAL A 176 1.54 -12.60 12.65
CA VAL A 176 2.22 -12.95 11.40
C VAL A 176 3.42 -13.83 11.73
N PHE A 177 3.66 -14.87 10.94
CA PHE A 177 4.89 -15.67 10.98
C PHE A 177 5.15 -16.36 9.64
N VAL A 178 6.38 -16.86 9.45
CA VAL A 178 6.78 -17.58 8.25
C VAL A 178 7.32 -18.95 8.60
N GLU A 179 7.18 -19.89 7.67
CA GLU A 179 7.71 -21.24 7.79
C GLU A 179 8.29 -21.70 6.46
N ALA A 180 9.36 -22.48 6.52
CA ALA A 180 9.90 -23.19 5.36
C ALA A 180 10.03 -24.68 5.68
N ARG A 181 9.76 -25.52 4.69
CA ARG A 181 9.88 -26.97 4.79
C ARG A 181 10.43 -27.55 3.50
N VAL A 182 11.02 -28.74 3.58
CA VAL A 182 11.36 -29.57 2.43
C VAL A 182 10.56 -30.87 2.49
N SER A 183 10.21 -31.43 1.33
CA SER A 183 9.45 -32.69 1.25
C SER A 183 10.25 -33.90 1.70
N ASP A 184 11.57 -33.87 1.51
CA ASP A 184 12.50 -34.92 1.92
C ASP A 184 13.78 -34.26 2.47
N ARG A 185 14.24 -34.72 3.63
CA ARG A 185 15.47 -34.24 4.29
C ARG A 185 16.68 -35.12 4.01
N THR A 186 16.48 -36.30 3.43
CA THR A 186 17.54 -37.26 3.14
C THR A 186 17.47 -37.77 1.68
N PRO A 187 17.41 -36.88 0.68
CA PRO A 187 17.31 -37.26 -0.73
C PRO A 187 18.61 -37.91 -1.22
N TYR A 188 18.55 -38.68 -2.30
CA TYR A 188 19.75 -39.01 -3.08
C TYR A 188 20.20 -37.84 -3.95
N GLU A 189 21.46 -37.85 -4.38
CA GLU A 189 21.94 -36.97 -5.44
C GLU A 189 21.07 -37.13 -6.71
N GLY A 190 20.71 -36.01 -7.35
CA GLY A 190 19.80 -36.00 -8.50
C GLY A 190 18.31 -36.25 -8.17
N GLN A 191 17.96 -36.59 -6.92
CA GLN A 191 16.56 -36.77 -6.52
C GLN A 191 15.84 -35.43 -6.35
N GLN A 192 14.72 -35.28 -7.04
CA GLN A 192 13.84 -34.12 -6.87
C GLN A 192 13.22 -34.05 -5.46
N LEU A 193 13.23 -32.86 -4.86
CA LEU A 193 12.53 -32.54 -3.61
C LEU A 193 11.86 -31.17 -3.70
N VAL A 194 10.84 -30.93 -2.89
CA VAL A 194 10.05 -29.71 -2.94
C VAL A 194 10.30 -28.89 -1.70
N TYR A 195 10.79 -27.67 -1.89
CA TYR A 195 10.87 -26.65 -0.87
C TYR A 195 9.57 -25.84 -0.86
N THR A 196 8.97 -25.65 0.31
CA THR A 196 7.73 -24.91 0.48
C THR A 196 7.93 -23.82 1.52
N PHE A 197 7.76 -22.56 1.10
CA PHE A 197 7.68 -21.39 1.95
C PHE A 197 6.20 -21.03 2.20
N ARG A 198 5.86 -20.71 3.45
CA ARG A 198 4.52 -20.28 3.86
C ARG A 198 4.61 -19.03 4.70
N LEU A 199 3.86 -18.00 4.30
CA LEU A 199 3.53 -16.84 5.12
C LEU A 199 2.16 -17.05 5.73
N TYR A 200 2.08 -16.97 7.05
CA TYR A 200 0.85 -16.99 7.83
C TYR A 200 0.57 -15.57 8.33
N ASN A 201 -0.56 -14.97 7.95
CA ASN A 201 -0.99 -13.67 8.48
C ASN A 201 -2.46 -13.66 8.88
N ALA A 202 -2.71 -13.39 10.16
CA ALA A 202 -4.04 -13.21 10.73
C ALA A 202 -4.46 -11.73 10.82
N VAL A 203 -3.58 -10.83 10.40
CA VAL A 203 -3.80 -9.39 10.34
C VAL A 203 -3.46 -8.87 8.96
N GLU A 204 -3.95 -7.68 8.64
CA GLU A 204 -3.68 -7.01 7.38
C GLU A 204 -2.19 -6.60 7.29
N ILE A 205 -1.57 -7.01 6.20
CA ILE A 205 -0.20 -6.62 5.82
C ILE A 205 -0.35 -5.59 4.70
N ALA A 206 0.43 -4.51 4.77
CA ALA A 206 0.46 -3.50 3.71
C ALA A 206 1.01 -4.10 2.40
N ASN A 207 0.76 -3.43 1.28
CA ASN A 207 1.26 -3.83 -0.04
C ASN A 207 2.76 -3.50 -0.22
N ASP A 208 3.59 -3.79 0.78
CA ASP A 208 5.04 -3.57 0.79
C ASP A 208 5.84 -4.84 1.11
N ALA A 209 5.17 -6.00 1.13
CA ALA A 209 5.78 -7.28 1.43
C ALA A 209 6.85 -7.67 0.39
N LYS A 210 8.09 -7.87 0.84
CA LYS A 210 9.23 -8.29 0.03
C LYS A 210 9.79 -9.59 0.58
N LEU A 211 9.78 -10.63 -0.25
CA LEU A 211 10.38 -11.92 0.06
C LEU A 211 11.78 -12.00 -0.56
N GLN A 212 12.80 -12.11 0.28
CA GLN A 212 14.14 -12.54 -0.12
C GLN A 212 14.20 -14.06 -0.02
N GLN A 213 14.21 -14.71 -1.17
CA GLN A 213 14.34 -16.16 -1.27
C GLN A 213 15.76 -16.62 -0.88
N PRO A 214 15.94 -17.86 -0.36
CA PRO A 214 17.27 -18.43 -0.16
C PRO A 214 18.03 -18.59 -1.48
N GLU A 215 19.35 -18.60 -1.44
CA GLU A 215 20.19 -18.83 -2.63
C GLU A 215 20.18 -20.29 -3.11
N PHE A 216 19.68 -21.21 -2.29
CA PHE A 216 19.63 -22.66 -2.58
C PHE A 216 20.99 -23.25 -3.01
N THR A 217 22.08 -22.81 -2.38
CA THR A 217 23.44 -23.29 -2.68
C THR A 217 23.55 -24.82 -2.64
N GLY A 218 24.08 -25.42 -3.71
CA GLY A 218 24.17 -26.88 -3.86
C GLY A 218 22.92 -27.55 -4.46
N PHE A 219 21.92 -26.76 -4.87
CA PHE A 219 20.72 -27.25 -5.55
C PHE A 219 20.47 -26.47 -6.84
N THR A 220 19.96 -27.17 -7.86
CA THR A 220 19.19 -26.50 -8.92
C THR A 220 17.80 -26.18 -8.38
N ALA A 221 17.35 -24.93 -8.53
CA ALA A 221 16.06 -24.48 -8.02
C ALA A 221 15.17 -23.95 -9.15
N LYS A 222 13.91 -24.41 -9.19
CA LYS A 222 12.89 -23.89 -10.12
C LYS A 222 11.57 -23.69 -9.41
N GLN A 223 10.97 -22.51 -9.55
CA GLN A 223 9.67 -22.22 -8.96
C GLN A 223 8.56 -23.07 -9.59
N ILE A 224 7.65 -23.58 -8.76
CA ILE A 224 6.52 -24.41 -9.16
C ILE A 224 5.24 -23.56 -9.17
N GLY A 225 4.82 -23.14 -10.36
CA GLY A 225 3.57 -22.40 -10.57
C GLY A 225 3.47 -21.08 -9.80
N ASP A 226 2.24 -20.56 -9.72
CA ASP A 226 1.94 -19.30 -9.06
C ASP A 226 1.76 -19.46 -7.54
N ASN A 227 1.84 -18.32 -6.84
CA ASN A 227 1.59 -18.22 -5.41
C ASN A 227 0.15 -18.68 -5.09
N LYS A 228 0.01 -19.63 -4.17
CA LYS A 228 -1.32 -20.02 -3.67
C LYS A 228 -1.66 -19.26 -2.41
N SER A 229 -2.86 -18.69 -2.37
CA SER A 229 -3.42 -18.06 -1.17
C SER A 229 -4.66 -18.81 -0.73
N TYR A 230 -4.73 -19.19 0.54
CA TYR A 230 -5.90 -19.84 1.12
C TYR A 230 -6.00 -19.54 2.61
N LYS A 231 -7.20 -19.69 3.18
CA LYS A 231 -7.44 -19.54 4.61
C LYS A 231 -7.36 -20.87 5.34
N SER A 232 -6.79 -20.89 6.53
CA SER A 232 -6.79 -22.07 7.39
C SER A 232 -6.70 -21.69 8.86
N VAL A 233 -7.25 -22.53 9.73
CA VAL A 233 -7.19 -22.36 11.18
C VAL A 233 -5.96 -23.09 11.72
N VAL A 234 -5.07 -22.35 12.37
CA VAL A 234 -3.86 -22.89 13.03
C VAL A 234 -3.93 -22.49 14.50
N SER A 235 -3.84 -23.47 15.41
CA SER A 235 -3.94 -23.26 16.86
C SER A 235 -5.18 -22.45 17.28
N GLY A 236 -6.32 -22.68 16.64
CA GLY A 236 -7.59 -22.00 16.96
C GLY A 236 -7.75 -20.59 16.38
N ARG A 237 -6.78 -20.07 15.62
CA ARG A 237 -6.85 -18.76 14.95
C ARG A 237 -6.85 -18.91 13.42
N GLU A 238 -7.70 -18.15 12.73
CA GLU A 238 -7.72 -18.11 11.25
C GLU A 238 -6.52 -17.30 10.72
N TYR A 239 -5.81 -17.88 9.76
CA TYR A 239 -4.72 -17.25 9.02
C TYR A 239 -5.03 -17.25 7.53
N ASN A 240 -4.68 -16.17 6.84
CA ASN A 240 -4.40 -16.22 5.41
C ASN A 240 -3.01 -16.82 5.23
N ILE A 241 -2.90 -17.83 4.37
CA ILE A 241 -1.66 -18.55 4.10
C ILE A 241 -1.29 -18.31 2.65
N ASN A 242 -0.16 -17.64 2.44
CA ASN A 242 0.47 -17.52 1.11
C ASN A 242 1.59 -18.54 1.00
N GLU A 243 1.47 -19.45 0.03
CA GLU A 243 2.39 -20.56 -0.19
C GLU A 243 3.13 -20.39 -1.52
N LEU A 244 4.45 -20.51 -1.43
CA LEU A 244 5.39 -20.49 -2.55
C LEU A 244 6.19 -21.80 -2.54
N SER A 245 6.35 -22.44 -3.70
CA SER A 245 7.01 -23.74 -3.80
C SER A 245 8.10 -23.74 -4.86
N TYR A 246 9.23 -24.39 -4.56
CA TYR A 246 10.35 -24.61 -5.48
C TYR A 246 10.65 -26.09 -5.58
N LEU A 247 10.95 -26.55 -6.79
CA LEU A 247 11.57 -27.83 -7.04
C LEU A 247 13.07 -27.66 -6.88
N LEU A 248 13.66 -28.41 -5.96
CA LEU A 248 15.08 -28.48 -5.72
C LEU A 248 15.63 -29.82 -6.18
N VAL A 249 16.80 -29.83 -6.82
CA VAL A 249 17.55 -31.04 -7.20
C VAL A 249 18.98 -30.87 -6.67
N PRO A 250 19.43 -31.74 -5.74
CA PRO A 250 20.79 -31.65 -5.20
C PRO A 250 21.82 -32.05 -6.25
N LEU A 251 22.89 -31.25 -6.34
CA LEU A 251 23.94 -31.42 -7.35
C LEU A 251 25.03 -32.42 -6.95
N ASP A 252 25.28 -32.56 -5.65
CA ASP A 252 26.31 -33.43 -5.11
C ASP A 252 25.95 -33.90 -3.69
N ALA A 253 26.48 -35.07 -3.31
CA ALA A 253 26.26 -35.67 -2.01
C ALA A 253 26.82 -34.84 -0.82
N GLY A 254 26.27 -35.09 0.37
CA GLY A 254 26.71 -34.49 1.62
C GLY A 254 25.68 -33.55 2.24
N LYS A 255 26.08 -32.95 3.36
CA LYS A 255 25.21 -32.11 4.18
C LYS A 255 25.08 -30.71 3.56
N LYS A 256 23.90 -30.37 3.08
CA LYS A 256 23.55 -29.06 2.52
C LYS A 256 22.68 -28.29 3.49
N ILE A 257 22.89 -26.97 3.56
CA ILE A 257 22.10 -26.07 4.41
C ILE A 257 21.41 -25.08 3.48
N ILE A 258 20.07 -25.04 3.53
CA ILE A 258 19.27 -24.02 2.87
C ILE A 258 19.10 -22.88 3.87
N ASP A 259 19.59 -21.71 3.49
CA ASP A 259 19.52 -20.51 4.32
C ASP A 259 18.06 -20.09 4.60
N PRO A 260 17.83 -19.35 5.70
CA PRO A 260 16.53 -18.76 6.00
C PRO A 260 16.01 -17.88 4.86
N ALA A 261 14.75 -18.07 4.48
CA ALA A 261 14.03 -17.07 3.72
C ALA A 261 13.68 -15.88 4.62
N ILE A 262 13.78 -14.66 4.08
CA ILE A 262 13.53 -13.41 4.82
C ILE A 262 12.35 -12.69 4.19
N LEU A 263 11.30 -12.45 4.98
CA LEU A 263 10.14 -11.64 4.58
C LEU A 263 10.18 -10.30 5.31
N GLU A 264 10.24 -9.21 4.56
CA GLU A 264 10.11 -7.85 5.07
C GLU A 264 8.70 -7.33 4.73
N CYS A 265 7.91 -6.89 5.71
CA CYS A 265 6.58 -6.34 5.46
C CYS A 265 6.08 -5.42 6.58
N SER A 266 5.12 -4.54 6.30
CA SER A 266 4.49 -3.71 7.32
C SER A 266 3.12 -4.25 7.75
N ILE A 267 2.91 -4.36 9.06
CA ILE A 267 1.62 -4.75 9.64
C ILE A 267 0.80 -3.50 9.92
N VAL A 268 -0.47 -3.50 9.49
CA VAL A 268 -1.41 -2.41 9.77
C VAL A 268 -2.03 -2.62 11.15
N ARG A 269 -1.65 -1.80 12.14
CA ARG A 269 -2.34 -1.78 13.44
C ARG A 269 -3.45 -0.73 13.45
N ARG A 270 -4.68 -1.17 13.74
CA ARG A 270 -5.79 -0.26 14.05
C ARG A 270 -5.60 0.26 15.48
N SER A 271 -5.18 1.51 15.61
CA SER A 271 -5.18 2.20 16.90
C SER A 271 -6.63 2.29 17.42
N GLN A 272 -6.87 1.84 18.66
CA GLN A 272 -8.18 1.91 19.30
C GLN A 272 -8.54 3.31 19.85
N ARG A 273 -7.66 4.32 19.72
CA ARG A 273 -7.98 5.68 20.15
C ARG A 273 -8.91 6.35 19.15
N ARG A 274 -10.19 6.39 19.51
CA ARG A 274 -11.27 6.95 18.72
C ARG A 274 -11.31 8.48 18.87
N ASN A 275 -10.40 9.19 18.21
CA ASN A 275 -10.50 10.66 18.06
C ASN A 275 -11.18 10.98 16.72
N THR A 276 -12.16 11.89 16.75
CA THR A 276 -12.96 12.31 15.59
C THR A 276 -12.14 13.03 14.50
N LEU A 277 -11.00 13.62 14.88
CA LEU A 277 -10.05 14.27 13.97
C LEU A 277 -9.18 13.27 13.18
N ASP A 278 -9.01 12.04 13.69
CA ASP A 278 -8.16 10.99 13.11
C ASP A 278 -8.82 10.33 11.87
N PHE A 279 -10.10 10.64 11.61
CA PHE A 279 -10.85 10.13 10.46
C PHE A 279 -10.30 10.65 9.12
N PHE A 280 -9.70 11.85 9.11
CA PHE A 280 -9.15 12.49 7.92
C PHE A 280 -7.71 12.07 7.58
N PHE A 281 -6.96 11.51 8.54
CA PHE A 281 -5.56 11.11 8.38
C PHE A 281 -5.35 9.61 8.62
N ARG A 282 -6.10 8.75 7.90
CA ARG A 282 -5.97 7.28 7.97
C ARG A 282 -4.61 6.75 7.44
N ARG A 283 -3.49 7.12 8.06
CA ARG A 283 -2.31 6.26 8.10
C ARG A 283 -2.47 5.39 9.34
N GLY A 284 -2.96 4.16 9.16
CA GLY A 284 -2.80 3.15 10.21
C GLY A 284 -1.32 3.07 10.62
N ASP A 285 -1.04 2.86 11.89
CA ASP A 285 0.34 2.67 12.36
C ASP A 285 0.95 1.47 11.62
N LEU A 286 1.91 1.76 10.73
CA LEU A 286 2.61 0.77 9.91
C LEU A 286 3.85 0.30 10.66
N GLN A 287 3.73 -0.86 11.29
CA GLN A 287 4.84 -1.50 11.98
C GLN A 287 5.61 -2.39 11.00
N HIS A 288 6.77 -1.92 10.56
CA HIS A 288 7.65 -2.69 9.69
C HIS A 288 8.31 -3.82 10.47
N ARG A 289 8.12 -5.05 10.01
CA ARG A 289 8.64 -6.27 10.62
C ARG A 289 9.37 -7.12 9.60
N MET A 290 10.33 -7.87 10.11
CA MET A 290 11.09 -8.84 9.35
C MET A 290 10.88 -10.21 9.97
N PHE A 291 10.48 -11.17 9.14
CA PHE A 291 10.25 -12.55 9.54
C PHE A 291 11.27 -13.44 8.84
N ARG A 292 11.85 -14.38 9.57
CA ARG A 292 12.82 -15.34 9.03
C ARG A 292 12.34 -16.75 9.27
N THR A 293 12.56 -17.63 8.31
CA THR A 293 12.37 -19.06 8.51
C THR A 293 13.56 -19.64 9.30
N ASN A 294 13.44 -20.87 9.77
CA ASN A 294 14.61 -21.59 10.28
C ASN A 294 15.47 -22.08 9.09
N PRO A 295 16.80 -22.16 9.25
CA PRO A 295 17.63 -22.84 8.27
C PRO A 295 17.22 -24.31 8.17
N LEU A 296 17.24 -24.87 6.96
CA LEU A 296 16.89 -26.27 6.73
C LEU A 296 18.15 -27.05 6.36
N THR A 297 18.42 -28.11 7.10
CA THR A 297 19.48 -29.05 6.76
C THR A 297 18.92 -30.20 5.93
N VAL A 298 19.57 -30.48 4.81
CA VAL A 298 19.28 -31.59 3.90
C VAL A 298 20.54 -32.45 3.82
N ASP A 299 20.42 -33.73 4.17
CA ASP A 299 21.52 -34.70 4.15
C ASP A 299 21.46 -35.53 2.86
N VAL A 300 22.20 -35.11 1.85
CA VAL A 300 22.13 -35.71 0.50
C VAL A 300 22.95 -36.99 0.48
N LYS A 301 22.30 -38.12 0.19
CA LYS A 301 22.94 -39.42 0.06
C LYS A 301 23.63 -39.54 -1.31
N PRO A 302 24.86 -40.06 -1.38
CA PRO A 302 25.46 -40.40 -2.66
C PRO A 302 24.68 -41.54 -3.32
N LEU A 303 24.68 -41.55 -4.65
CA LEU A 303 24.26 -42.74 -5.39
C LEU A 303 25.30 -43.87 -5.16
N PRO A 304 24.88 -45.14 -5.02
CA PRO A 304 25.80 -46.25 -4.87
C PRO A 304 26.67 -46.41 -6.12
N ALA A 305 27.82 -47.09 -6.00
CA ALA A 305 28.68 -47.35 -7.16
C ALA A 305 27.90 -48.14 -8.22
N TYR A 306 27.98 -47.68 -9.49
CA TYR A 306 27.31 -48.33 -10.61
C TYR A 306 28.27 -49.28 -11.33
N ASN A 307 27.93 -50.57 -11.39
CA ASN A 307 28.75 -51.62 -11.98
C ASN A 307 27.90 -52.56 -12.86
N SER A 308 27.39 -52.03 -13.97
CA SER A 308 26.63 -52.82 -14.96
C SER A 308 27.11 -52.53 -16.38
N GLU A 309 26.93 -53.50 -17.26
CA GLU A 309 27.25 -53.39 -18.70
C GLU A 309 26.40 -52.35 -19.42
N VAL A 310 25.17 -52.11 -18.93
CA VAL A 310 24.26 -51.11 -19.51
C VAL A 310 24.68 -49.73 -19.01
N LYS A 311 24.80 -48.72 -19.87
CA LYS A 311 25.10 -47.34 -19.43
C LYS A 311 24.03 -46.82 -18.46
N PHE A 312 24.45 -46.20 -17.35
CA PHE A 312 23.53 -45.49 -16.48
C PHE A 312 23.07 -44.20 -17.17
N SER A 313 21.75 -44.00 -17.20
CA SER A 313 21.14 -42.88 -17.91
C SER A 313 21.21 -41.53 -17.22
N GLY A 314 21.65 -41.47 -15.96
CA GLY A 314 21.52 -40.27 -15.13
C GLY A 314 20.12 -40.07 -14.54
N LEU A 315 19.13 -40.92 -14.87
CA LEU A 315 17.77 -40.78 -14.35
C LEU A 315 17.64 -41.30 -12.92
N VAL A 316 17.04 -40.49 -12.06
CA VAL A 316 16.77 -40.73 -10.64
C VAL A 316 15.28 -40.51 -10.39
N GLY A 317 14.54 -41.58 -10.09
CA GLY A 317 13.07 -41.51 -10.08
C GLY A 317 12.37 -42.84 -10.24
N LYS A 318 11.21 -42.81 -10.90
CA LYS A 318 10.46 -43.99 -11.30
C LYS A 318 10.10 -43.88 -12.77
N PHE A 319 10.60 -44.81 -13.57
CA PHE A 319 10.48 -44.76 -15.03
C PHE A 319 10.01 -46.09 -15.61
N SER A 320 9.50 -46.04 -16.84
CA SER A 320 9.19 -47.17 -17.71
C SER A 320 9.70 -46.88 -19.11
N ILE A 321 10.06 -47.92 -19.85
CA ILE A 321 10.45 -47.86 -21.25
C ILE A 321 9.52 -48.73 -22.09
N SER A 322 9.14 -48.25 -23.27
CA SER A 322 8.45 -49.02 -24.30
C SER A 322 9.06 -48.71 -25.66
N GLY A 323 9.00 -49.68 -26.58
CA GLY A 323 9.50 -49.50 -27.94
C GLY A 323 8.52 -50.12 -28.94
N GLU A 324 8.35 -49.45 -30.08
CA GLU A 324 7.43 -49.86 -31.14
C GLU A 324 8.06 -49.59 -32.51
N LEU A 325 7.84 -50.51 -33.46
CA LEU A 325 8.16 -50.34 -34.87
C LEU A 325 6.87 -50.11 -35.65
N GLU A 326 6.87 -49.13 -36.56
CA GLU A 326 5.71 -48.87 -37.43
C GLU A 326 5.45 -50.03 -38.39
N ALA A 327 6.50 -50.65 -38.91
CA ALA A 327 6.42 -51.82 -39.77
C ALA A 327 7.57 -52.80 -39.49
N GLU A 328 7.22 -54.09 -39.37
CA GLU A 328 8.17 -55.19 -39.14
C GLU A 328 8.54 -55.94 -40.44
N THR A 329 7.78 -55.74 -41.52
CA THR A 329 8.06 -56.29 -42.84
C THR A 329 8.29 -55.16 -43.82
N LEU A 330 9.44 -55.14 -44.48
CA LEU A 330 9.91 -54.06 -45.34
C LEU A 330 10.46 -54.62 -46.66
N LYS A 331 10.47 -53.83 -47.72
CA LYS A 331 11.31 -54.09 -48.88
C LYS A 331 12.64 -53.34 -48.73
N LYS A 332 13.68 -53.81 -49.42
CA LYS A 332 14.96 -53.09 -49.50
C LYS A 332 14.73 -51.67 -50.03
N GLY A 333 15.18 -50.66 -49.28
CA GLY A 333 14.99 -49.25 -49.61
C GLY A 333 13.79 -48.57 -48.95
N ASP A 334 12.86 -49.33 -48.36
CA ASP A 334 11.75 -48.78 -47.58
C ASP A 334 12.25 -48.11 -46.29
N SER A 335 11.39 -47.40 -45.57
CA SER A 335 11.70 -46.85 -44.25
C SER A 335 10.70 -47.33 -43.20
N THR A 336 11.19 -47.71 -42.02
CA THR A 336 10.36 -47.93 -40.83
C THR A 336 10.85 -47.04 -39.70
N THR A 337 9.96 -46.57 -38.84
CA THR A 337 10.35 -45.79 -37.66
C THR A 337 10.30 -46.65 -36.41
N LEU A 338 11.41 -46.69 -35.68
CA LEU A 338 11.49 -47.19 -34.32
C LEU A 338 11.23 -46.04 -33.35
N SER A 339 10.13 -46.13 -32.59
CA SER A 339 9.77 -45.18 -31.54
C SER A 339 10.09 -45.78 -30.17
N VAL A 340 11.02 -45.16 -29.45
CA VAL A 340 11.38 -45.52 -28.06
C VAL A 340 10.84 -44.45 -27.12
N VAL A 341 9.95 -44.84 -26.21
CA VAL A 341 9.30 -43.95 -25.26
C VAL A 341 9.83 -44.22 -23.86
N ILE A 342 10.46 -43.22 -23.25
CA ILE A 342 10.81 -43.22 -21.83
C ILE A 342 9.81 -42.32 -21.13
N GLN A 343 9.11 -42.82 -20.12
CA GLN A 343 8.15 -42.03 -19.36
C GLN A 343 8.28 -42.30 -17.87
N GLY A 344 7.96 -41.30 -17.05
CA GLY A 344 8.06 -41.47 -15.60
C GLY A 344 7.98 -40.18 -14.81
N LYS A 345 8.40 -40.29 -13.55
CA LYS A 345 8.48 -39.20 -12.57
C LYS A 345 9.91 -39.14 -12.03
N GLY A 346 10.48 -37.94 -11.99
CA GLY A 346 11.89 -37.71 -11.68
C GLY A 346 12.48 -36.71 -12.66
N ASN A 347 13.80 -36.68 -12.80
CA ASN A 347 14.53 -35.81 -13.71
C ASN A 347 14.41 -36.23 -15.20
N ILE A 348 13.19 -36.48 -15.70
CA ILE A 348 12.93 -36.92 -17.08
C ILE A 348 13.53 -36.00 -18.17
N MET A 349 13.78 -34.73 -17.83
CA MET A 349 14.41 -33.76 -18.74
C MET A 349 15.84 -34.17 -19.12
N ASP A 350 16.52 -34.91 -18.23
CA ASP A 350 17.90 -35.36 -18.41
C ASP A 350 17.97 -36.72 -19.13
N ALA A 351 16.83 -37.26 -19.60
CA ALA A 351 16.81 -38.54 -20.27
C ALA A 351 17.58 -38.47 -21.60
N GLU A 352 18.69 -39.20 -21.65
CA GLU A 352 19.47 -39.45 -22.86
C GLU A 352 18.84 -40.56 -23.71
N GLU A 353 19.18 -40.56 -25.01
CA GLU A 353 18.81 -41.64 -25.92
C GLU A 353 19.47 -42.95 -25.47
N PRO A 354 18.71 -44.07 -25.32
CA PRO A 354 19.30 -45.37 -25.01
C PRO A 354 20.26 -45.85 -26.11
N GLU A 355 21.23 -46.67 -25.74
CA GLU A 355 22.09 -47.33 -26.74
C GLU A 355 21.28 -48.38 -27.51
N ILE A 356 21.27 -48.28 -28.83
CA ILE A 356 20.52 -49.15 -29.73
C ILE A 356 21.49 -49.80 -30.70
N SER A 357 21.66 -51.11 -30.58
CA SER A 357 22.51 -51.89 -31.48
C SER A 357 21.75 -52.23 -32.76
N VAL A 358 21.97 -51.44 -33.80
CA VAL A 358 21.46 -51.71 -35.15
C VAL A 358 22.61 -52.26 -36.02
N PRO A 359 22.39 -53.32 -36.82
CA PRO A 359 23.40 -53.78 -37.78
C PRO A 359 23.62 -52.72 -38.88
N GLU A 360 24.66 -51.89 -38.73
CA GLU A 360 24.97 -50.79 -39.66
C GLU A 360 25.25 -51.26 -41.09
N GLU A 361 25.72 -52.50 -41.25
CA GLU A 361 25.92 -53.11 -42.57
C GLU A 361 24.61 -53.39 -43.33
N ALA A 362 23.48 -53.44 -42.63
CA ALA A 362 22.17 -53.78 -43.17
C ALA A 362 21.17 -52.63 -43.12
N PHE A 363 21.40 -51.61 -42.28
CA PHE A 363 20.50 -50.47 -42.13
C PHE A 363 21.24 -49.14 -42.13
N LYS A 364 20.68 -48.15 -42.84
CA LYS A 364 20.99 -46.74 -42.59
C LYS A 364 20.09 -46.22 -41.47
N VAL A 365 20.68 -45.52 -40.51
CA VAL A 365 20.01 -45.02 -39.31
C VAL A 365 19.93 -43.50 -39.37
N TYR A 366 18.71 -42.97 -39.27
CA TYR A 366 18.46 -41.53 -39.19
C TYR A 366 17.74 -41.22 -37.89
N LYS A 367 18.28 -40.31 -37.10
CA LYS A 367 17.76 -39.96 -35.78
C LYS A 367 17.11 -38.59 -35.82
N ASP A 368 15.91 -38.51 -35.27
CA ASP A 368 15.22 -37.23 -35.09
C ASP A 368 15.55 -36.61 -33.73
N ASN A 369 15.29 -35.31 -33.60
CA ASN A 369 15.29 -34.66 -32.29
C ASN A 369 14.17 -35.27 -31.42
N PRO A 370 14.43 -35.54 -30.14
CA PRO A 370 13.43 -36.16 -29.28
C PRO A 370 12.23 -35.24 -29.06
N GLU A 371 11.03 -35.81 -29.08
CA GLU A 371 9.82 -35.12 -28.65
C GLU A 371 9.66 -35.24 -27.14
N GLU A 372 9.32 -34.13 -26.48
CA GLU A 372 9.22 -34.07 -25.04
C GLU A 372 7.84 -33.53 -24.60
N GLU A 373 7.17 -34.27 -23.73
CA GLU A 373 5.96 -33.80 -23.05
C GLU A 373 6.21 -33.86 -21.54
N ILE A 374 6.64 -32.72 -20.98
CA ILE A 374 7.07 -32.60 -19.59
C ILE A 374 6.17 -31.62 -18.85
N GLN A 375 5.66 -32.06 -17.70
CA GLN A 375 4.83 -31.27 -16.81
C GLN A 375 5.52 -31.10 -15.46
N LEU A 376 5.63 -29.86 -15.00
CA LEU A 376 6.10 -29.52 -13.66
C LEU A 376 4.91 -29.43 -12.71
N SER A 377 4.88 -30.28 -11.70
CA SER A 377 3.85 -30.29 -10.66
C SER A 377 4.45 -30.07 -9.27
N ARG A 378 3.60 -29.92 -8.25
CA ARG A 378 4.00 -29.94 -6.83
C ARG A 378 4.61 -31.26 -6.37
N SER A 379 4.52 -32.31 -7.19
CA SER A 379 5.17 -33.58 -6.92
C SER A 379 6.52 -33.72 -7.63
N GLY A 380 6.94 -32.66 -8.35
CA GLY A 380 8.09 -32.57 -9.23
C GLY A 380 7.75 -32.84 -10.69
N TYR A 381 8.77 -33.15 -11.48
CA TYR A 381 8.61 -33.40 -12.92
C TYR A 381 7.97 -34.75 -13.18
N ARG A 382 7.08 -34.76 -14.17
CA ARG A 382 6.50 -35.96 -14.77
C ARG A 382 6.41 -35.73 -16.26
N GLY A 383 6.71 -36.74 -17.05
CA GLY A 383 6.61 -36.60 -18.49
C GLY A 383 6.97 -37.86 -19.24
N LYS A 384 7.01 -37.70 -20.56
CA LYS A 384 7.54 -38.69 -21.51
C LYS A 384 8.49 -38.01 -22.49
N LYS A 385 9.50 -38.76 -22.92
CA LYS A 385 10.43 -38.40 -23.98
C LYS A 385 10.40 -39.51 -25.03
N ILE A 386 10.21 -39.11 -26.28
CA ILE A 386 10.05 -40.01 -27.43
C ILE A 386 11.25 -39.83 -28.35
N PHE A 387 12.01 -40.91 -28.55
CA PHE A 387 13.12 -40.97 -29.49
C PHE A 387 12.63 -41.69 -30.74
N ARG A 388 12.66 -41.02 -31.90
CA ARG A 388 12.30 -41.61 -33.19
C ARG A 388 13.53 -41.83 -34.05
N ILE A 389 13.63 -43.03 -34.58
CA ILE A 389 14.77 -43.48 -35.37
C ILE A 389 14.23 -44.14 -36.63
N ALA A 390 14.48 -43.53 -37.78
CA ALA A 390 14.16 -44.11 -39.07
C ALA A 390 15.26 -45.10 -39.47
N LEU A 391 14.82 -46.32 -39.79
CA LEU A 391 15.66 -47.44 -40.22
C LEU A 391 15.35 -47.73 -41.69
N VAL A 392 16.38 -47.65 -42.54
CA VAL A 392 16.28 -47.92 -43.99
C VAL A 392 17.14 -49.14 -44.33
N PRO A 393 16.55 -50.31 -44.64
CA PRO A 393 17.31 -51.51 -44.94
C PRO A 393 17.97 -51.42 -46.31
N ILE A 394 19.27 -51.73 -46.34
CA ILE A 394 20.11 -51.76 -47.55
C ILE A 394 20.44 -53.19 -48.01
N LYS A 395 20.21 -54.19 -47.16
CA LYS A 395 20.37 -55.62 -47.46
C LYS A 395 19.09 -56.37 -47.12
N GLU A 396 18.70 -57.30 -47.97
CA GLU A 396 17.60 -58.24 -47.72
C GLU A 396 17.99 -59.26 -46.65
N GLY A 397 17.00 -59.87 -46.00
CA GLY A 397 17.20 -60.86 -44.95
C GLY A 397 16.31 -60.66 -43.74
N ASN A 398 16.47 -61.54 -42.75
CA ASN A 398 15.79 -61.44 -41.46
C ASN A 398 16.76 -60.89 -40.42
N TYR A 399 16.42 -59.75 -39.84
CA TYR A 399 17.23 -59.05 -38.86
C TYR A 399 16.53 -59.02 -37.51
N SER A 400 17.27 -59.24 -36.43
CA SER A 400 16.74 -59.09 -35.08
C SER A 400 17.42 -57.91 -34.40
N LEU A 401 16.62 -56.96 -33.93
CA LEU A 401 17.06 -55.92 -33.02
C LEU A 401 16.84 -56.41 -31.59
N GLY A 402 17.95 -56.51 -30.85
CA GLY A 402 17.91 -56.91 -29.45
C GLY A 402 17.05 -55.95 -28.60
N PRO A 403 16.63 -56.37 -27.40
CA PRO A 403 15.88 -55.51 -26.52
C PRO A 403 16.71 -54.28 -26.14
N ILE A 404 16.10 -53.09 -26.27
CA ILE A 404 16.75 -51.82 -25.94
C ILE A 404 16.74 -51.72 -24.41
N ARG A 405 17.95 -51.67 -23.82
CA ARG A 405 18.13 -51.68 -22.37
C ARG A 405 18.43 -50.28 -21.86
N PHE A 406 17.91 -49.98 -20.69
CA PHE A 406 18.06 -48.68 -20.06
C PHE A 406 18.09 -48.83 -18.54
N SER A 407 19.11 -48.26 -17.89
CA SER A 407 19.27 -48.31 -16.43
C SER A 407 18.99 -46.96 -15.78
N TYR A 408 18.22 -46.96 -14.69
CA TYR A 408 17.94 -45.78 -13.86
C TYR A 408 18.05 -46.12 -12.37
N PHE A 409 18.11 -45.11 -11.51
CA PHE A 409 18.09 -45.29 -10.06
C PHE A 409 16.65 -45.19 -9.52
N ASP A 410 16.13 -46.30 -8.97
CA ASP A 410 14.81 -46.33 -8.34
C ASP A 410 14.91 -45.90 -6.88
N ILE A 411 14.42 -44.69 -6.58
CA ILE A 411 14.46 -44.09 -5.25
C ILE A 411 13.72 -44.96 -4.22
N SER A 412 12.61 -45.60 -4.62
CA SER A 412 11.79 -46.40 -3.71
C SER A 412 12.48 -47.69 -3.26
N LYS A 413 13.33 -48.24 -4.14
CA LYS A 413 14.13 -49.44 -3.87
C LYS A 413 15.55 -49.12 -3.38
N GLY A 414 16.01 -47.88 -3.55
CA GLY A 414 17.38 -47.46 -3.21
C GLY A 414 18.46 -48.17 -4.04
N ARG A 415 18.15 -48.59 -5.26
CA ARG A 415 19.08 -49.32 -6.14
C ARG A 415 18.81 -49.03 -7.61
N TYR A 416 19.79 -49.37 -8.45
CA TYR A 416 19.65 -49.32 -9.90
C TYR A 416 18.73 -50.43 -10.41
N GLU A 417 17.90 -50.09 -11.39
CA GLU A 417 17.03 -51.03 -12.09
C GLU A 417 17.25 -50.87 -13.59
N THR A 418 17.41 -52.00 -14.28
CA THR A 418 17.52 -52.05 -15.74
C THR A 418 16.18 -52.50 -16.31
N LEU A 419 15.62 -51.68 -17.19
CA LEU A 419 14.42 -52.00 -17.96
C LEU A 419 14.81 -52.31 -19.40
N SER A 420 13.94 -53.06 -20.07
CA SER A 420 14.15 -53.45 -21.46
C SER A 420 12.85 -53.39 -22.24
N THR A 421 12.92 -52.99 -23.50
CA THR A 421 11.83 -53.18 -24.46
C THR A 421 11.70 -54.66 -24.84
N ARG A 422 10.69 -55.00 -25.66
CA ARG A 422 10.72 -56.25 -26.43
C ARG A 422 11.86 -56.22 -27.45
N ALA A 423 12.30 -57.40 -27.87
CA ALA A 423 13.11 -57.53 -29.08
C ALA A 423 12.22 -57.33 -30.32
N PHE A 424 12.82 -56.89 -31.41
CA PHE A 424 12.13 -56.67 -32.67
C PHE A 424 12.72 -57.56 -33.76
N SER A 425 11.87 -58.07 -34.64
CA SER A 425 12.28 -58.83 -35.82
C SER A 425 11.84 -58.08 -37.06
N LEU A 426 12.75 -57.89 -38.00
CA LEU A 426 12.56 -57.15 -39.24
C LEU A 426 12.79 -58.10 -40.40
N LEU A 427 11.73 -58.37 -41.17
CA LEU A 427 11.81 -59.13 -42.40
C LEU A 427 11.99 -58.17 -43.58
N VAL A 428 13.17 -58.17 -44.19
CA VAL A 428 13.48 -57.36 -45.37
C VAL A 428 13.42 -58.22 -46.62
N ASN A 429 12.40 -57.98 -47.43
CA ASN A 429 12.19 -58.60 -48.73
C ASN A 429 13.02 -57.90 -49.83
N PRO A 430 13.32 -58.60 -50.93
CA PRO A 430 13.89 -57.98 -52.11
C PRO A 430 12.99 -56.85 -52.63
N SER A 431 13.58 -55.79 -53.17
CA SER A 431 12.80 -54.80 -53.93
C SER A 431 12.40 -55.41 -55.28
N GLU A 432 11.16 -55.21 -55.71
CA GLU A 432 10.64 -55.76 -56.98
C GLU A 432 11.06 -54.94 -58.21
N GLU A 433 11.80 -53.83 -58.04
CA GLU A 433 12.26 -53.00 -59.16
C GLU A 433 13.78 -52.89 -59.20
N LYS A 434 14.36 -53.48 -60.26
CA LYS A 434 15.54 -52.93 -60.93
C LYS A 434 15.05 -51.70 -61.69
N ASP A 435 15.02 -50.56 -61.04
CA ASP A 435 15.09 -49.30 -61.77
C ASP A 435 16.17 -48.45 -61.11
N GLU A 436 17.05 -47.93 -61.98
CA GLU A 436 17.99 -46.88 -61.65
C GLU A 436 17.25 -45.76 -60.92
N PRO A 437 17.88 -45.06 -59.97
CA PRO A 437 17.24 -43.92 -59.34
C PRO A 437 16.96 -42.88 -60.43
N GLU A 438 15.71 -42.80 -60.90
CA GLU A 438 15.21 -41.60 -61.53
C GLU A 438 15.34 -40.50 -60.47
N VAL A 439 16.38 -39.69 -60.66
CA VAL A 439 16.50 -38.39 -60.01
C VAL A 439 15.23 -37.64 -60.39
N PHE A 440 14.26 -37.63 -59.48
CA PHE A 440 13.12 -36.72 -59.53
C PHE A 440 13.67 -35.30 -59.40
N SER A 441 14.14 -34.78 -60.52
CA SER A 441 14.35 -33.36 -60.75
C SER A 441 12.95 -32.80 -60.95
N ALA A 442 12.36 -32.23 -59.89
CA ALA A 442 11.14 -31.47 -60.04
C ALA A 442 11.32 -30.47 -61.20
N PRO A 443 10.35 -30.35 -62.14
CA PRO A 443 10.47 -29.36 -63.19
C PRO A 443 10.49 -27.98 -62.54
N SER A 444 11.65 -27.33 -62.63
CA SER A 444 11.82 -25.92 -62.30
C SER A 444 11.02 -25.10 -63.31
N GLN A 445 9.73 -24.90 -63.06
CA GLN A 445 9.10 -23.66 -63.50
C GLN A 445 9.50 -22.57 -62.52
N ASN A 446 10.44 -21.73 -62.98
CA ASN A 446 11.11 -20.64 -62.27
C ASN A 446 11.99 -21.09 -61.10
N GLY A 447 13.31 -21.03 -61.31
CA GLY A 447 14.34 -21.35 -60.34
C GLY A 447 14.23 -20.58 -59.02
N GLN A 448 13.39 -21.08 -58.12
CA GLN A 448 13.35 -20.66 -56.72
C GLN A 448 13.35 -21.90 -55.83
N SER A 449 14.41 -21.99 -55.05
CA SER A 449 14.57 -22.91 -53.94
C SER A 449 13.32 -22.93 -53.04
N LEU A 450 12.77 -24.11 -52.79
CA LEU A 450 11.88 -24.37 -51.64
C LEU A 450 12.69 -24.40 -50.33
N LYS A 451 13.52 -23.38 -50.09
CA LYS A 451 13.65 -22.83 -48.75
C LYS A 451 12.51 -21.84 -48.64
N LYS A 452 11.43 -22.22 -47.97
CA LYS A 452 10.42 -21.26 -47.52
C LYS A 452 11.16 -20.32 -46.57
N LYS A 453 11.72 -19.24 -47.13
CA LYS A 453 12.31 -18.13 -46.39
C LYS A 453 11.18 -17.67 -45.49
N VAL A 454 11.34 -17.87 -44.19
CA VAL A 454 10.45 -17.35 -43.16
C VAL A 454 10.23 -15.88 -43.52
N GLN A 455 9.05 -15.57 -44.05
CA GLN A 455 8.61 -14.20 -44.19
C GLN A 455 8.36 -13.73 -42.77
N PHE A 456 9.18 -12.81 -42.30
CA PHE A 456 8.95 -12.05 -41.08
C PHE A 456 7.64 -11.25 -41.27
N THR A 457 6.50 -11.89 -41.04
CA THR A 457 5.23 -11.21 -40.83
C THR A 457 5.21 -10.69 -39.40
N GLY A 458 5.74 -9.47 -39.23
CA GLY A 458 5.69 -8.73 -37.98
C GLY A 458 7.03 -8.70 -37.25
N ARG A 459 7.71 -7.55 -37.30
CA ARG A 459 8.62 -7.16 -36.23
C ARG A 459 7.73 -6.69 -35.07
N ASP A 460 7.31 -7.62 -34.22
CA ASP A 460 6.56 -7.30 -32.98
C ASP A 460 7.50 -6.88 -31.83
N ILE A 461 8.71 -6.45 -32.19
CA ILE A 461 9.70 -5.89 -31.28
C ILE A 461 10.19 -4.63 -31.97
N LEU A 462 9.83 -3.47 -31.42
CA LEU A 462 10.46 -2.20 -31.78
C LEU A 462 11.98 -2.37 -31.61
N PRO A 463 12.81 -1.89 -32.55
CA PRO A 463 14.26 -2.01 -32.42
C PRO A 463 14.69 -1.42 -31.07
N LEU A 464 15.49 -2.16 -30.31
CA LEU A 464 16.18 -1.57 -29.16
C LEU A 464 17.07 -0.45 -29.72
N LYS A 465 16.69 0.76 -29.35
CA LYS A 465 17.44 1.98 -29.64
C LYS A 465 18.65 1.98 -28.71
N GLU A 466 19.75 1.40 -29.17
CA GLU A 466 21.00 1.26 -28.39
C GLU A 466 21.83 2.56 -28.33
N GLU A 467 21.46 3.56 -29.15
CA GLU A 467 22.16 4.85 -29.24
C GLU A 467 21.29 6.02 -28.73
N LEU A 468 21.90 6.98 -28.01
CA LEU A 468 21.21 8.16 -27.46
C LEU A 468 20.57 9.05 -28.54
N ASP A 469 21.03 8.97 -29.80
CA ASP A 469 20.51 9.75 -30.93
C ASP A 469 19.05 9.40 -31.29
N ALA A 470 18.54 8.27 -30.78
CA ALA A 470 17.18 7.86 -31.01
C ALA A 470 16.17 8.50 -30.02
N LEU A 471 16.65 9.30 -29.06
CA LEU A 471 15.86 10.15 -28.18
C LEU A 471 15.55 11.47 -28.91
N GLU A 472 14.43 11.53 -29.62
CA GLU A 472 13.91 12.82 -30.08
C GLU A 472 13.43 13.63 -28.86
N SER A 473 13.98 14.83 -28.66
CA SER A 473 13.41 15.77 -27.70
C SER A 473 12.03 16.19 -28.21
N ARG A 474 10.96 15.52 -27.77
CA ARG A 474 9.62 16.06 -27.96
C ARG A 474 9.58 17.40 -27.23
N ASN A 475 9.37 18.45 -28.03
CA ASN A 475 9.34 19.85 -27.63
C ASN A 475 8.90 20.01 -26.18
N SER A 476 9.83 20.49 -25.35
CA SER A 476 9.49 21.06 -24.06
C SER A 476 8.37 22.07 -24.28
N LEU A 477 7.29 21.99 -23.48
CA LEU A 477 6.27 23.03 -23.38
C LEU A 477 6.97 24.39 -23.47
N SER A 478 6.57 25.23 -24.43
CA SER A 478 7.18 26.55 -24.57
C SER A 478 7.16 27.24 -23.20
N PRO A 479 8.20 27.98 -22.81
CA PRO A 479 8.26 28.61 -21.49
C PRO A 479 6.98 29.40 -21.14
N ILE A 480 6.34 29.99 -22.15
CA ILE A 480 5.07 30.70 -22.05
C ILE A 480 3.91 29.75 -21.71
N SER A 481 3.80 28.61 -22.39
CA SER A 481 2.76 27.61 -22.09
C SER A 481 2.94 27.01 -20.69
N PHE A 482 4.18 26.78 -20.26
CA PHE A 482 4.46 26.30 -18.90
C PHE A 482 4.04 27.32 -17.84
N ILE A 483 4.40 28.61 -18.01
CA ILE A 483 3.98 29.68 -17.10
C ILE A 483 2.46 29.84 -17.11
N PHE A 484 1.82 29.73 -18.28
CA PHE A 484 0.37 29.78 -18.38
C PHE A 484 -0.31 28.67 -17.55
N PHE A 485 0.13 27.40 -17.70
CA PHE A 485 -0.42 26.30 -16.92
C PHE A 485 -0.10 26.40 -15.42
N LEU A 486 1.06 26.97 -15.05
CA LEU A 486 1.43 27.21 -13.66
C LEU A 486 0.53 28.26 -12.98
N MET A 487 0.03 29.24 -13.74
CA MET A 487 -0.79 30.34 -13.20
C MET A 487 -2.29 30.02 -13.11
N ILE A 488 -2.77 28.95 -13.75
CA ILE A 488 -4.19 28.55 -13.71
C ILE A 488 -4.73 28.34 -12.28
N PRO A 489 -4.04 27.62 -11.37
CA PRO A 489 -4.51 27.46 -9.99
C PRO A 489 -4.62 28.79 -9.23
N ALA A 490 -3.70 29.73 -9.49
CA ALA A 490 -3.68 31.05 -8.86
C ALA A 490 -4.84 31.95 -9.34
N LEU A 491 -5.36 31.73 -10.55
CA LEU A 491 -6.52 32.42 -11.11
C LEU A 491 -7.86 31.77 -10.74
N LEU A 492 -7.89 30.43 -10.62
CA LEU A 492 -9.11 29.69 -10.26
C LEU A 492 -9.55 29.94 -8.82
N TYR A 493 -8.60 30.10 -7.89
CA TYR A 493 -8.91 30.35 -6.48
C TYR A 493 -9.72 31.64 -6.23
N PRO A 494 -9.31 32.84 -6.71
CA PRO A 494 -10.09 34.06 -6.52
C PRO A 494 -11.42 34.02 -7.28
N ALA A 495 -11.48 33.39 -8.45
CA ALA A 495 -12.72 33.21 -9.19
C ALA A 495 -13.73 32.34 -8.42
N ALA A 496 -13.28 31.21 -7.86
CA ALA A 496 -14.10 30.35 -7.01
C ALA A 496 -14.54 31.09 -5.73
N ARG A 497 -13.65 31.88 -5.13
CA ARG A 497 -13.98 32.69 -3.94
C ARG A 497 -15.00 33.79 -4.25
N ALA A 498 -14.91 34.43 -5.40
CA ALA A 498 -15.86 35.45 -5.85
C ALA A 498 -17.24 34.84 -6.13
N VAL A 499 -17.29 33.66 -6.76
CA VAL A 499 -18.55 32.91 -6.96
C VAL A 499 -19.15 32.50 -5.62
N LEU A 500 -18.34 32.01 -4.67
CA LEU A 500 -18.82 31.68 -3.33
C LEU A 500 -19.33 32.93 -2.60
N MET A 501 -18.62 34.05 -2.66
CA MET A 501 -19.08 35.32 -2.07
C MET A 501 -20.39 35.83 -2.68
N PHE A 502 -20.62 35.65 -3.99
CA PHE A 502 -21.86 36.04 -4.66
C PHE A 502 -23.03 35.05 -4.47
N THR A 503 -22.75 33.79 -4.12
CA THR A 503 -23.76 32.74 -3.96
C THR A 503 -24.08 32.41 -2.51
N TRP A 504 -23.34 32.95 -1.54
CA TRP A 504 -23.66 32.86 -0.12
C TRP A 504 -24.90 33.72 0.20
N LYS A 505 -26.06 33.11 0.00
CA LYS A 505 -27.35 33.58 0.51
C LYS A 505 -27.21 33.71 2.04
N SER A 506 -27.57 34.86 2.58
CA SER A 506 -27.44 35.20 4.00
C SER A 506 -27.93 34.07 4.90
N ASP A 507 -27.03 33.48 5.70
CA ASP A 507 -27.32 32.47 6.73
C ASP A 507 -28.11 33.03 7.92
N ASP A 508 -28.65 34.25 7.81
CA ASP A 508 -29.45 34.89 8.84
C ASP A 508 -30.69 34.01 9.15
N PRO A 509 -30.77 33.44 10.36
CA PRO A 509 -31.84 32.53 10.76
C PRO A 509 -33.24 33.08 10.50
N ALA A 510 -33.42 34.39 10.65
CA ALA A 510 -34.70 35.07 10.39
C ALA A 510 -35.13 34.91 8.92
N SER A 511 -34.25 35.27 7.98
CA SER A 511 -34.56 35.19 6.54
C SER A 511 -34.81 33.76 6.04
N VAL A 512 -34.10 32.78 6.60
CA VAL A 512 -34.26 31.36 6.27
C VAL A 512 -35.62 30.84 6.77
N MET A 513 -36.01 31.22 7.98
CA MET A 513 -37.30 30.81 8.55
C MET A 513 -38.48 31.54 7.91
N ALA A 514 -38.32 32.80 7.49
CA ALA A 514 -39.31 33.52 6.68
C ALA A 514 -39.57 32.81 5.34
N GLN A 515 -38.50 32.44 4.61
CA GLN A 515 -38.61 31.68 3.36
C GLN A 515 -39.25 30.30 3.58
N ARG A 516 -38.94 29.63 4.70
CA ARG A 516 -39.56 28.34 5.08
C ARG A 516 -41.05 28.50 5.37
N ALA A 517 -41.46 29.57 6.05
CA ALA A 517 -42.85 29.88 6.34
C ALA A 517 -43.66 30.14 5.05
N GLU A 518 -43.13 30.97 4.15
CA GLU A 518 -43.77 31.30 2.89
C GLU A 518 -43.89 30.09 1.96
N LYS A 519 -42.83 29.27 1.88
CA LYS A 519 -42.87 28.01 1.12
C LYS A 519 -43.92 27.05 1.68
N ALA A 520 -43.97 26.85 3.00
CA ALA A 520 -44.95 25.96 3.63
C ALA A 520 -46.40 26.44 3.43
N LEU A 521 -46.65 27.76 3.43
CA LEU A 521 -47.96 28.33 3.08
C LEU A 521 -48.32 28.10 1.61
N LYS A 522 -47.36 28.27 0.70
CA LYS A 522 -47.55 28.02 -0.72
C LYS A 522 -47.89 26.55 -0.97
N ASP A 523 -47.14 25.64 -0.36
CA ASP A 523 -47.37 24.21 -0.46
C ASP A 523 -48.77 23.84 0.07
N ALA A 524 -49.17 24.39 1.23
CA ALA A 524 -50.52 24.23 1.79
C ALA A 524 -51.63 24.76 0.86
N SER A 525 -51.39 25.84 0.12
CA SER A 525 -52.37 26.42 -0.82
C SER A 525 -52.52 25.62 -2.13
N THR A 526 -51.50 24.83 -2.50
CA THR A 526 -51.50 24.02 -3.74
C THR A 526 -52.02 22.59 -3.54
N LEU A 527 -52.10 22.11 -2.30
CA LEU A 527 -52.55 20.76 -1.97
C LEU A 527 -54.08 20.64 -2.10
N GLU A 528 -54.54 20.07 -3.21
CA GLU A 528 -55.91 19.59 -3.35
C GLU A 528 -56.09 18.29 -2.54
N ALA A 529 -56.55 18.42 -1.29
CA ALA A 529 -57.27 17.37 -0.53
C ALA A 529 -56.50 16.19 0.11
N SER A 530 -55.53 16.46 1.02
CA SER A 530 -55.17 15.53 2.10
C SER A 530 -55.15 16.26 3.46
N GLY A 531 -55.98 15.82 4.43
CA GLY A 531 -56.22 16.56 5.69
C GLY A 531 -55.00 16.67 6.61
N GLU A 532 -54.22 15.61 6.75
CA GLU A 532 -53.06 15.57 7.66
C GLU A 532 -51.85 16.34 7.12
N GLU A 533 -51.51 16.16 5.84
CA GLU A 533 -50.36 16.87 5.23
C GLU A 533 -50.63 18.37 5.11
N PHE A 534 -51.88 18.75 4.80
CA PHE A 534 -52.32 20.14 4.80
C PHE A 534 -52.14 20.81 6.17
N LEU A 535 -52.63 20.18 7.25
CA LEU A 535 -52.49 20.72 8.61
C LEU A 535 -51.02 20.75 9.06
N SER A 536 -50.21 19.76 8.67
CA SER A 536 -48.77 19.76 8.94
C SER A 536 -48.04 20.92 8.25
N CYS A 537 -48.41 21.26 7.00
CA CYS A 537 -47.86 22.42 6.31
C CYS A 537 -48.28 23.74 6.97
N LEU A 538 -49.53 23.86 7.45
CA LEU A 538 -49.99 25.05 8.19
C LEU A 538 -49.28 25.20 9.54
N TYR A 539 -49.09 24.10 10.27
CA TYR A 539 -48.32 24.09 11.51
C TYR A 539 -46.88 24.56 11.25
N ARG A 540 -46.21 23.98 10.24
CA ARG A 540 -44.85 24.37 9.85
C ARG A 540 -44.76 25.84 9.41
N ALA A 541 -45.76 26.33 8.68
CA ALA A 541 -45.82 27.72 8.27
C ALA A 541 -45.86 28.67 9.47
N LEU A 542 -46.76 28.41 10.44
CA LEU A 542 -46.93 29.25 11.61
C LEU A 542 -45.72 29.19 12.55
N VAL A 543 -45.17 28.00 12.81
CA VAL A 543 -43.97 27.81 13.63
C VAL A 543 -42.75 28.49 13.00
N SER A 544 -42.56 28.35 11.69
CA SER A 544 -41.45 29.00 10.98
C SER A 544 -41.60 30.53 11.00
N ALA A 545 -42.83 31.07 10.93
CA ALA A 545 -43.06 32.51 11.05
C ALA A 545 -42.73 33.04 12.45
N ILE A 546 -43.05 32.29 13.51
CA ILE A 546 -42.71 32.65 14.89
C ILE A 546 -41.19 32.62 15.11
N PHE A 547 -40.50 31.59 14.62
CA PHE A 547 -39.04 31.50 14.72
C PHE A 547 -38.30 32.52 13.86
N SER A 548 -38.85 32.86 12.69
CA SER A 548 -38.34 33.94 11.83
C SER A 548 -38.25 35.26 12.59
N ASN A 549 -39.29 35.59 13.34
CA ASN A 549 -39.34 36.79 14.16
C ASN A 549 -38.40 36.70 15.38
N ALA A 550 -38.31 35.51 15.99
CA ALA A 550 -37.38 35.28 17.10
C ALA A 550 -35.89 35.23 16.70
N GLY A 551 -35.56 35.32 15.41
CA GLY A 551 -34.18 35.24 14.92
C GLY A 551 -33.47 33.91 15.21
N THR A 552 -34.24 32.84 15.43
CA THR A 552 -33.72 31.52 15.84
C THR A 552 -34.24 30.42 14.90
N LYS A 553 -33.58 29.25 14.90
CA LYS A 553 -34.01 28.10 14.11
C LYS A 553 -34.73 27.08 15.00
N GLY A 554 -35.86 26.57 14.55
CA GLY A 554 -36.59 25.50 15.23
C GLY A 554 -37.59 24.81 14.31
N GLU A 555 -38.14 23.68 14.76
CA GLU A 555 -39.05 22.85 13.96
C GLU A 555 -40.43 22.63 14.60
N SER A 556 -40.53 22.75 15.92
CA SER A 556 -41.78 22.60 16.68
C SER A 556 -41.85 23.58 17.84
N LEU A 557 -43.06 23.95 18.23
CA LEU A 557 -43.35 24.80 19.38
C LEU A 557 -44.61 24.30 20.06
N THR A 558 -44.62 24.33 21.39
CA THR A 558 -45.86 24.20 22.16
C THR A 558 -46.59 25.54 22.22
N TYR A 559 -47.89 25.49 22.53
CA TYR A 559 -48.73 26.70 22.71
C TYR A 559 -48.10 27.75 23.64
N SER A 560 -47.62 27.31 24.81
CA SER A 560 -47.06 28.20 25.83
C SER A 560 -45.70 28.78 25.44
N GLU A 561 -44.90 28.02 24.67
CA GLU A 561 -43.63 28.50 24.12
C GLU A 561 -43.84 29.52 23.01
N ALA A 562 -44.79 29.27 22.10
CA ALA A 562 -45.15 30.20 21.03
C ALA A 562 -45.57 31.57 21.58
N GLU A 563 -46.43 31.57 22.61
CA GLU A 563 -46.87 32.80 23.27
C GLU A 563 -45.71 33.54 23.95
N LYS A 564 -44.87 32.81 24.69
CA LYS A 564 -43.72 33.37 25.40
C LYS A 564 -42.72 34.01 24.43
N ILE A 565 -42.43 33.35 23.31
CA ILE A 565 -41.51 33.84 22.28
C ILE A 565 -42.06 35.10 21.62
N LEU A 566 -43.34 35.15 21.29
CA LEU A 566 -43.94 36.33 20.66
C LEU A 566 -44.00 37.54 21.62
N ARG A 567 -44.32 37.31 22.90
CA ARG A 567 -44.29 38.35 23.94
C ARG A 567 -42.87 38.89 24.15
N SER A 568 -41.86 38.02 24.22
CA SER A 568 -40.47 38.44 24.40
C SER A 568 -39.92 39.23 23.21
N ASN A 569 -40.49 39.06 22.01
CA ASN A 569 -40.13 39.79 20.80
C ASN A 569 -41.04 41.01 20.52
N GLY A 570 -41.80 41.47 21.53
CA GLY A 570 -42.48 42.77 21.50
C GLY A 570 -43.80 42.82 20.74
N TYR A 571 -44.51 41.70 20.61
CA TYR A 571 -45.88 41.65 20.07
C TYR A 571 -46.91 41.93 21.17
N SER A 572 -48.05 42.51 20.78
CA SER A 572 -49.15 42.77 21.73
C SER A 572 -49.72 41.46 22.27
N GLU A 573 -50.18 41.48 23.51
CA GLU A 573 -50.76 40.31 24.19
C GLU A 573 -51.89 39.67 23.38
N GLY A 574 -52.69 40.48 22.67
CA GLY A 574 -53.74 39.99 21.78
C GLY A 574 -53.21 39.14 20.62
N ILE A 575 -52.12 39.55 19.95
CA ILE A 575 -51.57 38.83 18.79
C ILE A 575 -50.86 37.56 19.26
N ALA A 576 -50.10 37.62 20.35
CA ALA A 576 -49.42 36.46 20.93
C ALA A 576 -50.42 35.34 21.32
N ILE A 577 -51.52 35.69 21.99
CA ILE A 577 -52.57 34.74 22.36
C ILE A 577 -53.29 34.20 21.13
N GLN A 578 -53.56 35.04 20.12
CA GLN A 578 -54.21 34.59 18.88
C GLN A 578 -53.35 33.62 18.08
N ALA A 579 -52.05 33.89 17.94
CA ALA A 579 -51.11 33.01 17.25
C ALA A 579 -50.96 31.66 17.97
N ALA A 580 -50.85 31.69 19.31
CA ALA A 580 -50.77 30.48 20.11
C ALA A 580 -52.06 29.65 20.00
N LYS A 581 -53.25 30.29 20.11
CA LYS A 581 -54.55 29.60 19.97
C LYS A 581 -54.74 28.99 18.59
N LEU A 582 -54.26 29.66 17.55
CA LEU A 582 -54.28 29.14 16.19
C LEU A 582 -53.38 27.90 16.06
N LEU A 583 -52.20 27.90 16.69
CA LEU A 583 -51.31 26.75 16.73
C LEU A 583 -51.97 25.53 17.42
N GLU A 584 -52.59 25.73 18.57
CA GLU A 584 -53.35 24.71 19.30
C GLU A 584 -54.56 24.20 18.50
N LYS A 585 -55.26 25.09 17.79
CA LYS A 585 -56.37 24.72 16.89
C LYS A 585 -55.90 23.83 15.72
N ILE A 586 -54.72 24.10 15.15
CA ILE A 586 -54.14 23.28 14.07
C ILE A 586 -53.69 21.92 14.62
N GLU A 587 -53.00 21.91 15.77
CA GLU A 587 -52.47 20.69 16.40
C GLU A 587 -53.60 19.77 16.87
N SER A 588 -54.61 20.32 17.56
CA SER A 588 -55.80 19.56 17.98
C SER A 588 -56.55 18.98 16.78
N ALA A 589 -56.72 19.73 15.69
CA ALA A 589 -57.35 19.24 14.46
C ALA A 589 -56.55 18.13 13.77
N GLN A 590 -55.21 18.14 13.91
CA GLN A 590 -54.33 17.09 13.38
C GLN A 590 -54.52 15.77 14.14
N TYR A 591 -54.72 15.81 15.46
CA TYR A 591 -54.89 14.61 16.28
C TYR A 591 -56.34 14.12 16.44
N SER A 592 -57.32 15.00 16.25
CA SER A 592 -58.74 14.67 16.40
C SER A 592 -59.42 14.21 15.11
N GLY A 593 -58.72 14.26 13.97
CA GLY A 593 -59.27 13.87 12.66
C GLY A 593 -60.35 14.82 12.11
N LEU A 594 -60.51 16.02 12.69
CA LEU A 594 -61.55 17.00 12.33
C LEU A 594 -61.25 17.78 11.03
N GLY A 595 -60.08 17.58 10.41
CA GLY A 595 -59.57 18.37 9.28
C GLY A 595 -60.19 18.09 7.90
N THR A 596 -61.26 17.32 7.80
CA THR A 596 -61.79 16.82 6.52
C THR A 596 -62.77 17.80 5.83
N ASP A 597 -63.46 18.64 6.61
CA ASP A 597 -64.44 19.59 6.07
C ASP A 597 -63.76 20.71 5.25
N ARG A 598 -64.34 21.02 4.09
CA ARG A 598 -63.80 22.01 3.15
C ARG A 598 -63.90 23.43 3.71
N ALA A 599 -65.02 23.77 4.35
CA ALA A 599 -65.22 25.10 4.93
C ALA A 599 -64.24 25.35 6.09
N PHE A 600 -63.97 24.34 6.91
CA PHE A 600 -62.96 24.40 7.96
C PHE A 600 -61.54 24.63 7.40
N ARG A 601 -61.16 23.90 6.33
CA ARG A 601 -59.84 24.03 5.69
C ARG A 601 -59.61 25.40 5.07
N GLU A 602 -60.60 25.94 4.37
CA GLU A 602 -60.51 27.28 3.77
C GLU A 602 -60.40 28.36 4.86
N ASN A 603 -61.15 28.22 5.97
CA ASN A 603 -61.07 29.15 7.09
C ASN A 603 -59.71 29.10 7.81
N ILE A 604 -59.22 27.90 8.17
CA ILE A 604 -57.95 27.78 8.90
C ILE A 604 -56.74 28.17 8.05
N LEU A 605 -56.80 27.97 6.71
CA LEU A 605 -55.80 28.49 5.77
C LEU A 605 -55.79 30.01 5.78
N SER A 606 -56.96 30.65 5.71
CA SER A 606 -57.09 32.11 5.73
C SER A 606 -56.59 32.72 7.05
N GLU A 607 -57.00 32.14 8.18
CA GLU A 607 -56.53 32.53 9.52
C GLU A 607 -55.00 32.42 9.62
N THR A 608 -54.42 31.32 9.12
CA THR A 608 -52.96 31.10 9.14
C THR A 608 -52.22 32.06 8.23
N GLN A 609 -52.72 32.33 7.03
CA GLN A 609 -52.13 33.32 6.11
C GLN A 609 -52.15 34.73 6.69
N GLN A 610 -53.25 35.12 7.34
CA GLN A 610 -53.35 36.42 7.99
C GLN A 610 -52.38 36.53 9.16
N MET A 611 -52.28 35.48 9.99
CA MET A 611 -51.37 35.45 11.13
C MET A 611 -49.90 35.51 10.69
N VAL A 612 -49.50 34.72 9.69
CA VAL A 612 -48.12 34.75 9.16
C VAL A 612 -47.78 36.12 8.57
N ARG A 613 -48.74 36.78 7.89
CA ARG A 613 -48.54 38.17 7.40
C ARG A 613 -48.40 39.18 8.53
N GLN A 614 -49.19 39.06 9.59
CA GLN A 614 -49.07 39.92 10.77
C GLN A 614 -47.74 39.71 11.50
N LEU A 615 -47.25 38.48 11.56
CA LEU A 615 -45.95 38.16 12.15
C LEU A 615 -44.78 38.60 11.25
N GLY A 616 -44.92 38.55 9.92
CA GLY A 616 -43.89 38.98 8.97
C GLY A 616 -43.84 40.50 8.68
N GLY A 617 -44.78 41.29 9.20
CA GLY A 617 -44.92 42.73 8.93
C GLY A 617 -43.93 43.66 9.64
N ARG A 618 -42.95 43.11 10.37
CA ARG A 618 -41.77 43.85 10.87
C ARG A 618 -40.54 43.35 10.12
N GLY A 619 -40.31 43.95 8.94
CA GLY A 619 -39.01 43.95 8.26
C GLY A 619 -38.35 45.30 8.46
#